data_AF-A0A3G4VQI6-F1
#
_entry.id   AF-A0A3G4VQI6-F1
#
_cell.length_a   1.000
_cell.length_b   1.000
_cell.length_c   1.000
_cell.angle_alpha   90.00
_cell.angle_beta   90.00
_cell.angle_gamma   90.00
#
_symmetry.space_group_name_H-M   'P 1'
#
loop_
_entity.id
_entity.type
_entity.pdbx_description
1 polymer ?
#
loop_
_entity_poly.entity_id
_entity_poly.type
_entity_poly.pdbx_seq_one_letter_code
_entity_poly.pdbx_strand_id
1 'polypeptide(L)'
;MGVYRFVLTRQWVCLTLVTLALIPAMIKLGFWQFHRHEHRVAQNELIATNLSAKPVAMTDITSPGHVVPRADYWRAVTATGTYDSAHEVVVRMRTDNDDKVGFHVLTPLVLADGRVVLVNRGWVAGGDDPRAYPPVPAAPSGEVTVTGRLKADETSGGSGIKDRKGLPDRQVMLINSGQQAEYLGKSVLGGYLELTAPVPADGSPEVIAEPDHDSIGPHMAYAVQWWLFAAAVPVGWVILVRRERRDLEAAKAAGADEAAAAEREPAPSA
;
A
#
# COMPACT_ATOMS: atom_id res chain seq x y z
N MET A 1 -51.96 1.52 28.79
CA MET A 1 -51.28 1.24 27.51
C MET A 1 -49.85 1.76 27.59
N GLY A 2 -48.86 0.92 27.26
CA GLY A 2 -47.46 1.10 27.69
C GLY A 2 -46.76 2.37 27.19
N VAL A 3 -45.94 2.95 28.08
CA VAL A 3 -45.19 4.22 27.93
C VAL A 3 -44.27 4.28 26.70
N TYR A 4 -43.95 3.14 26.06
CA TYR A 4 -43.00 3.03 24.94
C TYR A 4 -43.63 2.73 23.57
N ARG A 5 -44.96 2.81 23.43
CA ARG A 5 -45.63 2.45 22.15
C ARG A 5 -45.20 3.33 20.97
N PHE A 6 -44.70 4.53 21.22
CA PHE A 6 -44.18 5.43 20.17
C PHE A 6 -42.95 4.85 19.44
N VAL A 7 -42.19 3.96 20.09
CA VAL A 7 -41.02 3.28 19.48
C VAL A 7 -41.45 2.34 18.34
N LEU A 8 -42.73 1.94 18.30
CA LEU A 8 -43.32 1.12 17.24
C LEU A 8 -43.88 1.95 16.08
N THR A 9 -43.82 3.28 16.13
CA THR A 9 -44.19 4.11 14.98
C THR A 9 -43.19 3.91 13.84
N ARG A 10 -43.63 4.11 12.59
CA ARG A 10 -42.79 3.88 11.38
C ARG A 10 -41.44 4.59 11.47
N GLN A 11 -41.43 5.83 11.97
CA GLN A 11 -40.21 6.62 12.15
C GLN A 11 -39.23 5.98 13.14
N TRP A 12 -39.71 5.57 14.32
CA TRP A 12 -38.86 4.97 15.35
C TRP A 12 -38.40 3.55 15.02
N VAL A 13 -39.23 2.77 14.31
CA VAL A 13 -38.82 1.47 13.76
C VAL A 13 -37.70 1.66 12.75
N CYS A 14 -37.84 2.58 11.78
CA CYS A 14 -36.79 2.90 10.83
C CYS A 14 -35.49 3.35 11.53
N LEU A 15 -35.60 4.27 12.50
CA LEU A 15 -34.44 4.76 13.26
C LEU A 15 -33.72 3.62 13.98
N THR A 16 -34.48 2.74 14.65
CA THR A 16 -33.92 1.59 15.38
C THR A 16 -33.26 0.60 14.42
N LEU A 17 -33.87 0.31 13.28
CA LEU A 17 -33.27 -0.56 12.26
C LEU A 17 -31.98 0.03 11.69
N VAL A 18 -31.94 1.34 11.43
CA VAL A 18 -30.73 2.03 10.99
C VAL A 18 -29.64 1.95 12.06
N THR A 19 -29.98 2.22 13.32
CA THR A 19 -29.04 2.07 14.46
C THR A 19 -28.49 0.65 14.54
N LEU A 20 -29.35 -0.37 14.45
CA LEU A 20 -28.94 -1.78 14.49
C LEU A 20 -28.07 -2.17 13.29
N ALA A 21 -28.26 -1.55 12.13
CA ALA A 21 -27.42 -1.78 10.95
C ALA A 21 -26.08 -1.04 11.03
N LEU A 22 -26.04 0.16 11.61
CA LEU A 22 -24.83 0.97 11.72
C LEU A 22 -23.78 0.35 12.65
N ILE A 23 -24.20 -0.24 13.77
CA ILE A 23 -23.27 -0.85 14.74
C ILE A 23 -22.37 -1.93 14.11
N PRO A 24 -22.89 -3.00 13.47
CA PRO A 24 -22.04 -4.02 12.84
C PRO A 24 -21.22 -3.45 11.67
N ALA A 25 -21.74 -2.46 10.95
CA ALA A 25 -21.00 -1.78 9.89
C ALA A 25 -19.76 -1.04 10.45
N MET A 26 -19.93 -0.26 11.53
CA MET A 26 -18.83 0.43 12.21
C MET A 26 -17.81 -0.54 12.81
N ILE A 27 -18.27 -1.64 13.42
CA ILE A 27 -17.38 -2.69 13.94
C ILE A 27 -16.54 -3.30 12.80
N LYS A 28 -17.18 -3.63 11.67
CA LYS A 28 -16.49 -4.16 10.48
C LYS A 28 -15.48 -3.16 9.92
N LEU A 29 -15.81 -1.87 9.89
CA LEU A 29 -14.88 -0.81 9.48
C LEU A 29 -13.69 -0.67 10.44
N GLY A 30 -13.92 -0.81 11.74
CA GLY A 30 -12.86 -0.83 12.74
C GLY A 30 -11.89 -1.99 12.52
N PHE A 31 -12.40 -3.21 12.32
CA PHE A 31 -11.55 -4.36 11.97
C PHE A 31 -10.83 -4.18 10.64
N TRP A 32 -11.47 -3.61 9.63
CA TRP A 32 -10.81 -3.33 8.35
C TRP A 32 -9.61 -2.39 8.52
N GLN A 33 -9.75 -1.31 9.30
CA GLN A 33 -8.64 -0.41 9.61
C GLN A 33 -7.56 -1.10 10.46
N PHE A 34 -7.96 -1.94 11.42
CA PHE A 34 -7.02 -2.69 12.26
C PHE A 34 -6.17 -3.68 11.43
N HIS A 35 -6.78 -4.50 10.58
CA HIS A 35 -6.02 -5.39 9.70
C HIS A 35 -5.09 -4.60 8.76
N ARG A 36 -5.53 -3.44 8.26
CA ARG A 36 -4.69 -2.56 7.45
C ARG A 36 -3.46 -2.05 8.22
N HIS A 37 -3.63 -1.72 9.50
CA HIS A 37 -2.54 -1.40 10.41
C HIS A 37 -1.59 -2.60 10.57
N GLU A 38 -2.10 -3.78 10.91
CA GLU A 38 -1.27 -4.98 11.08
C GLU A 38 -0.48 -5.33 9.82
N HIS A 39 -1.10 -5.25 8.64
CA HIS A 39 -0.41 -5.47 7.36
C HIS A 39 0.72 -4.47 7.13
N ARG A 40 0.52 -3.19 7.52
CA ARG A 40 1.56 -2.17 7.39
C ARG A 40 2.71 -2.42 8.36
N VAL A 41 2.41 -2.75 9.61
CA VAL A 41 3.42 -3.10 10.62
C VAL A 41 4.24 -4.31 10.18
N ALA A 42 3.59 -5.40 9.78
CA ALA A 42 4.29 -6.62 9.33
C ALA A 42 5.16 -6.37 8.08
N GLN A 43 4.72 -5.50 7.16
CA GLN A 43 5.52 -5.10 6.00
C GLN A 43 6.75 -4.29 6.41
N ASN A 44 6.58 -3.32 7.31
CA ASN A 44 7.66 -2.48 7.81
C ASN A 44 8.70 -3.31 8.57
N GLU A 45 8.27 -4.21 9.43
CA GLU A 45 9.15 -5.14 10.15
C GLU A 45 9.94 -6.04 9.20
N LEU A 46 9.29 -6.57 8.16
CA LEU A 46 9.95 -7.36 7.12
C LEU A 46 11.03 -6.55 6.41
N ILE A 47 10.71 -5.31 5.99
CA ILE A 47 11.67 -4.40 5.34
C ILE A 47 12.84 -4.13 6.27
N ALA A 48 12.59 -3.67 7.50
CA ALA A 48 13.61 -3.34 8.48
C ALA A 48 14.55 -4.52 8.78
N THR A 49 13.98 -5.70 8.98
CA THR A 49 14.74 -6.93 9.26
C THR A 49 15.65 -7.29 8.09
N ASN A 50 15.14 -7.22 6.86
CA ASN A 50 15.89 -7.64 5.68
C ASN A 50 16.97 -6.63 5.24
N LEU A 51 16.72 -5.34 5.45
CA LEU A 51 17.69 -4.28 5.21
C LEU A 51 18.86 -4.32 6.21
N SER A 52 18.57 -4.60 7.48
CA SER A 52 19.60 -4.68 8.54
C SER A 52 20.35 -6.02 8.58
N ALA A 53 19.86 -7.04 7.87
CA ALA A 53 20.50 -8.34 7.81
C ALA A 53 21.87 -8.29 7.09
N LYS A 54 22.84 -9.05 7.59
CA LYS A 54 24.17 -9.16 6.96
C LYS A 54 24.03 -9.62 5.51
N PRO A 55 24.68 -8.98 4.51
CA PRO A 55 24.56 -9.39 3.12
C PRO A 55 24.96 -10.85 2.89
N VAL A 56 24.22 -11.55 2.03
CA VAL A 56 24.52 -12.92 1.59
C VAL A 56 24.74 -12.96 0.08
N ALA A 57 25.50 -13.92 -0.43
CA ALA A 57 25.70 -13.99 -1.88
C ALA A 57 24.37 -14.31 -2.57
N MET A 58 24.08 -13.63 -3.68
CA MET A 58 22.83 -13.86 -4.42
C MET A 58 22.71 -15.31 -4.90
N THR A 59 23.84 -15.96 -5.21
CA THR A 59 23.93 -17.38 -5.59
C THR A 59 23.54 -18.35 -4.48
N ASP A 60 23.53 -17.93 -3.22
CA ASP A 60 23.22 -18.80 -2.08
C ASP A 60 21.72 -18.87 -1.81
N ILE A 61 20.98 -17.85 -2.24
CA ILE A 61 19.54 -17.72 -1.97
C ILE A 61 18.68 -17.69 -3.24
N THR A 62 19.28 -17.52 -4.42
CA THR A 62 18.58 -17.63 -5.70
C THR A 62 19.32 -18.54 -6.68
N SER A 63 18.56 -19.09 -7.63
CA SER A 63 19.05 -19.91 -8.74
C SER A 63 18.33 -19.51 -10.03
N PRO A 64 18.80 -19.95 -11.21
CA PRO A 64 18.02 -19.76 -12.43
C PRO A 64 16.61 -20.35 -12.30
N GLY A 65 15.60 -19.61 -12.73
CA GLY A 65 14.19 -19.98 -12.60
C GLY A 65 13.61 -19.90 -11.18
N HIS A 66 14.38 -19.45 -10.18
CA HIS A 66 13.91 -19.29 -8.81
C HIS A 66 12.90 -18.15 -8.70
N VAL A 67 11.78 -18.39 -8.01
CA VAL A 67 10.81 -17.35 -7.67
C VAL A 67 11.11 -16.85 -6.26
N VAL A 68 11.61 -15.62 -6.18
CA VAL A 68 11.96 -14.98 -4.91
C VAL A 68 10.70 -14.87 -4.02
N PRO A 69 10.67 -15.51 -2.84
CA PRO A 69 9.52 -15.44 -1.95
C PRO A 69 9.42 -14.07 -1.30
N ARG A 70 8.21 -13.66 -0.89
CA ARG A 70 7.98 -12.35 -0.25
C ARG A 70 8.86 -12.11 0.98
N ALA A 71 9.18 -13.17 1.72
CA ALA A 71 10.03 -13.12 2.91
C ALA A 71 11.47 -12.66 2.62
N ASP A 72 11.96 -12.81 1.38
CA ASP A 72 13.33 -12.44 1.00
C ASP A 72 13.38 -11.08 0.28
N TYR A 73 12.26 -10.38 0.15
CA TYR A 73 12.25 -9.06 -0.46
C TYR A 73 13.10 -8.09 0.37
N TRP A 74 13.86 -7.25 -0.31
CA TRP A 74 14.80 -6.30 0.29
C TRP A 74 15.95 -6.93 1.07
N ARG A 75 16.10 -8.27 1.06
CA ARG A 75 17.22 -8.95 1.68
C ARG A 75 18.52 -8.39 1.11
N ALA A 76 19.42 -7.93 1.97
CA ALA A 76 20.72 -7.47 1.52
C ALA A 76 21.49 -8.64 0.87
N VAL A 77 21.92 -8.45 -0.38
CA VAL A 77 22.63 -9.44 -1.18
C VAL A 77 23.89 -8.87 -1.81
N THR A 78 24.87 -9.73 -2.07
CA THR A 78 26.08 -9.40 -2.82
C THR A 78 26.21 -10.22 -4.09
N ALA A 79 26.86 -9.66 -5.10
CA ALA A 79 27.25 -10.38 -6.31
C ALA A 79 28.60 -9.86 -6.81
N THR A 80 29.44 -10.75 -7.33
CA THR A 80 30.75 -10.42 -7.89
C THR A 80 30.84 -10.90 -9.32
N GLY A 81 31.25 -10.03 -10.24
CA GLY A 81 31.32 -10.34 -11.66
C GLY A 81 31.71 -9.14 -12.51
N THR A 82 31.54 -9.26 -13.83
CA THR A 82 31.80 -8.17 -14.79
C THR A 82 30.50 -7.75 -15.48
N TYR A 83 30.26 -6.45 -15.62
CA TYR A 83 29.08 -5.93 -16.30
C TYR A 83 29.11 -6.23 -17.81
N ASP A 84 27.99 -6.71 -18.34
CA ASP A 84 27.75 -6.90 -19.77
C ASP A 84 26.99 -5.68 -20.33
N SER A 85 27.70 -4.56 -20.49
CA SER A 85 27.12 -3.30 -20.97
C SER A 85 26.56 -3.38 -22.39
N ALA A 86 26.95 -4.38 -23.19
CA ALA A 86 26.41 -4.61 -24.52
C ALA A 86 24.92 -5.01 -24.50
N HIS A 87 24.50 -5.69 -23.42
CA HIS A 87 23.12 -6.13 -23.22
C HIS A 87 22.40 -5.34 -22.12
N GLU A 88 22.91 -4.15 -21.77
CA GLU A 88 22.22 -3.24 -20.86
C GLU A 88 20.89 -2.76 -21.49
N VAL A 89 19.83 -2.77 -20.69
CA VAL A 89 18.50 -2.29 -21.10
C VAL A 89 18.00 -1.26 -20.10
N VAL A 90 17.07 -0.41 -20.54
CA VAL A 90 16.40 0.54 -19.66
C VAL A 90 14.95 0.16 -19.41
N VAL A 91 14.52 0.31 -18.17
CA VAL A 91 13.16 0.00 -17.73
C VAL A 91 12.35 1.28 -17.71
N ARG A 92 11.29 1.35 -18.51
CA ARG A 92 10.53 2.59 -18.72
C ARG A 92 9.60 2.93 -17.55
N MET A 93 9.15 4.18 -17.53
CA MET A 93 8.10 4.70 -16.64
C MET A 93 8.45 4.54 -15.16
N ARG A 94 9.70 4.87 -14.82
CA ARG A 94 10.21 4.83 -13.44
C ARG A 94 10.30 6.24 -12.90
N THR A 95 9.89 6.43 -11.66
CA THR A 95 9.96 7.73 -10.99
C THR A 95 11.23 7.81 -10.15
N ASP A 96 11.90 8.97 -10.15
CA ASP A 96 12.91 9.30 -9.16
C ASP A 96 12.27 9.57 -7.79
N ASN A 97 13.07 10.07 -6.85
CA ASN A 97 12.60 10.43 -5.50
C ASN A 97 11.79 11.74 -5.46
N ASP A 98 11.78 12.51 -6.55
CA ASP A 98 11.05 13.79 -6.74
C ASP A 98 9.85 13.63 -7.70
N ASP A 99 9.37 12.40 -7.91
CA ASP A 99 8.26 12.05 -8.82
C ASP A 99 8.51 12.37 -10.32
N LYS A 100 9.76 12.57 -10.74
CA LYS A 100 10.11 12.76 -12.16
C LYS A 100 10.15 11.43 -12.88
N VAL A 101 9.46 11.37 -14.03
CA VAL A 101 9.44 10.16 -14.86
C VAL A 101 10.72 10.04 -15.68
N GLY A 102 11.33 8.86 -15.62
CA GLY A 102 12.54 8.47 -16.32
C GLY A 102 12.62 6.95 -16.44
N PHE A 103 13.84 6.44 -16.26
CA PHE A 103 14.17 5.04 -16.53
C PHE A 103 15.02 4.44 -15.41
N HIS A 104 14.84 3.15 -15.13
CA HIS A 104 15.87 2.39 -14.41
C HIS A 104 16.87 1.80 -15.38
N VAL A 105 18.14 1.76 -15.00
CA VAL A 105 19.22 1.14 -15.78
C VAL A 105 19.43 -0.29 -15.29
N LEU A 106 19.14 -1.27 -16.16
CA LEU A 106 19.27 -2.69 -15.86
C LEU A 106 20.44 -3.28 -16.65
N THR A 107 21.52 -3.59 -15.95
CA THR A 107 22.75 -4.11 -16.55
C THR A 107 22.99 -5.54 -16.07
N PRO A 108 23.16 -6.52 -16.97
CA PRO A 108 23.55 -7.87 -16.57
C PRO A 108 24.96 -7.87 -15.97
N LEU A 109 25.15 -8.56 -14.84
CA LEU A 109 26.44 -8.82 -14.22
C LEU A 109 26.77 -10.30 -14.42
N VAL A 110 27.79 -10.59 -15.22
CA VAL A 110 28.23 -11.96 -15.51
C VAL A 110 29.17 -12.41 -14.40
N LEU A 111 28.77 -13.45 -13.67
CA LEU A 111 29.53 -14.05 -12.58
C LEU A 111 30.68 -14.92 -13.12
N ALA A 112 31.62 -15.28 -12.26
CA ALA A 112 32.78 -16.10 -12.63
C ALA A 112 32.42 -17.49 -13.21
N ASP A 113 31.25 -18.03 -12.85
CA ASP A 113 30.73 -19.32 -13.34
C ASP A 113 29.85 -19.19 -14.59
N GLY A 114 29.74 -17.99 -15.16
CA GLY A 114 28.95 -17.69 -16.36
C GLY A 114 27.46 -17.47 -16.12
N ARG A 115 26.95 -17.67 -14.90
CA ARG A 115 25.59 -17.24 -14.54
C ARG A 115 25.51 -15.72 -14.50
N VAL A 116 24.30 -15.20 -14.57
CA VAL A 116 24.04 -13.76 -14.66
C VAL A 116 23.16 -13.32 -13.49
N VAL A 117 23.54 -12.20 -12.87
CA VAL A 117 22.68 -11.44 -11.96
C VAL A 117 22.20 -10.19 -12.70
N LEU A 118 20.90 -9.92 -12.68
CA LEU A 118 20.39 -8.63 -13.14
C LEU A 118 20.65 -7.57 -12.06
N VAL A 119 21.35 -6.50 -12.42
CA VAL A 119 21.61 -5.38 -11.51
C VAL A 119 20.85 -4.16 -11.99
N ASN A 120 19.90 -3.70 -11.18
CA ASN A 120 19.31 -2.38 -11.34
C ASN A 120 20.27 -1.36 -10.72
N ARG A 121 21.00 -0.64 -11.56
CA ARG A 121 22.03 0.32 -11.17
C ARG A 121 21.47 1.65 -10.65
N GLY A 122 20.17 1.89 -10.82
CA GLY A 122 19.53 3.13 -10.40
C GLY A 122 18.70 3.78 -11.50
N TRP A 123 18.29 5.01 -11.25
CA TRP A 123 17.44 5.83 -12.09
C TRP A 123 18.24 6.82 -12.94
N VAL A 124 17.77 7.09 -14.15
CA VAL A 124 18.24 8.19 -14.99
C VAL A 124 17.06 8.95 -15.56
N ALA A 125 17.24 10.27 -15.71
CA ALA A 125 16.29 11.10 -16.42
C ALA A 125 16.13 10.64 -17.86
N GLY A 126 14.90 10.79 -18.39
CA GLY A 126 14.69 10.68 -19.82
C GLY A 126 15.37 11.82 -20.58
N GLY A 127 15.67 11.59 -21.86
CA GLY A 127 15.99 12.66 -22.79
C GLY A 127 14.73 13.39 -23.29
N ASP A 128 14.93 14.34 -24.18
CA ASP A 128 13.83 15.12 -24.79
C ASP A 128 12.83 14.26 -25.56
N ASP A 129 13.30 13.15 -26.16
CA ASP A 129 12.45 12.14 -26.76
C ASP A 129 12.22 10.96 -25.79
N PRO A 130 10.99 10.77 -25.28
CA PRO A 130 10.66 9.65 -24.40
C PRO A 130 10.83 8.28 -25.06
N ARG A 131 10.89 8.19 -26.40
CA ARG A 131 11.10 6.94 -27.15
C ARG A 131 12.57 6.64 -27.41
N ALA A 132 13.46 7.61 -27.33
CA ALA A 132 14.89 7.39 -27.50
C ALA A 132 15.48 6.61 -26.31
N TYR A 133 16.60 5.93 -26.53
CA TYR A 133 17.39 5.38 -25.44
C TYR A 133 18.00 6.55 -24.65
N PRO A 134 17.81 6.64 -23.32
CA PRO A 134 18.29 7.77 -22.54
C PRO A 134 19.83 7.77 -22.48
N PRO A 135 20.46 8.92 -22.18
CA PRO A 135 21.89 8.95 -21.90
C PRO A 135 22.18 8.18 -20.61
N VAL A 136 22.71 6.96 -20.74
CA VAL A 136 23.07 6.11 -19.61
C VAL A 136 24.57 6.20 -19.32
N PRO A 137 24.98 6.54 -18.09
CA PRO A 137 26.39 6.52 -17.70
C PRO A 137 26.98 5.10 -17.76
N ALA A 138 28.19 4.99 -18.30
CA ALA A 138 28.88 3.72 -18.47
C ALA A 138 28.98 2.94 -17.15
N ALA A 139 28.89 1.62 -17.23
CA ALA A 139 29.19 0.76 -16.09
C ALA A 139 30.70 0.74 -15.81
N PRO A 140 31.12 0.57 -14.55
CA PRO A 140 32.53 0.32 -14.26
C PRO A 140 33.06 -0.86 -15.06
N SER A 141 34.30 -0.75 -15.55
CA SER A 141 34.98 -1.82 -16.26
C SER A 141 35.65 -2.81 -15.31
N GLY A 142 35.86 -4.04 -15.78
CA GLY A 142 36.50 -5.10 -15.01
C GLY A 142 35.57 -5.77 -13.99
N GLU A 143 36.17 -6.57 -13.11
CA GLU A 143 35.44 -7.27 -12.06
C GLU A 143 35.07 -6.32 -10.92
N VAL A 144 33.81 -6.39 -10.51
CA VAL A 144 33.25 -5.59 -9.41
C VAL A 144 32.52 -6.50 -8.44
N THR A 145 32.48 -6.08 -7.17
CA THR A 145 31.56 -6.62 -6.18
C THR A 145 30.52 -5.57 -5.86
N VAL A 146 29.25 -5.92 -6.02
CA VAL A 146 28.11 -5.06 -5.75
C VAL A 146 27.32 -5.60 -4.56
N THR A 147 26.74 -4.68 -3.80
CA THR A 147 25.74 -4.98 -2.76
C THR A 147 24.44 -4.30 -3.15
N GLY A 148 23.34 -4.95 -2.86
CA GLY A 148 22.02 -4.39 -3.13
C GLY A 148 20.92 -5.09 -2.37
N ARG A 149 19.70 -4.67 -2.66
CA ARG A 149 18.47 -5.25 -2.12
C ARG A 149 17.94 -6.27 -3.11
N LEU A 150 17.67 -7.49 -2.66
CA LEU A 150 17.03 -8.50 -3.50
C LEU A 150 15.58 -8.08 -3.79
N LYS A 151 15.21 -8.14 -5.06
CA LYS A 151 13.86 -7.90 -5.54
C LYS A 151 13.41 -9.08 -6.40
N ALA A 152 12.13 -9.44 -6.29
CA ALA A 152 11.54 -10.43 -7.18
C ALA A 152 11.27 -9.84 -8.56
N ASP A 153 11.09 -10.73 -9.53
CA ASP A 153 10.61 -10.36 -10.85
C ASP A 153 9.29 -9.59 -10.80
N GLU A 154 9.19 -8.57 -11.65
CA GLU A 154 7.99 -7.78 -11.79
C GLU A 154 6.98 -8.50 -12.68
N THR A 155 5.70 -8.35 -12.32
CA THR A 155 4.57 -8.91 -13.08
C THR A 155 3.52 -7.83 -13.29
N SER A 156 2.77 -7.90 -14.39
CA SER A 156 1.73 -6.89 -14.67
C SER A 156 0.63 -6.83 -13.60
N GLY A 157 0.36 -7.93 -12.91
CA GLY A 157 -0.58 -7.96 -11.79
C GLY A 157 -0.02 -7.34 -10.51
N GLY A 158 1.29 -7.46 -10.27
CA GLY A 158 1.95 -7.01 -9.04
C GLY A 158 2.47 -5.56 -9.08
N SER A 159 2.86 -5.06 -10.25
CA SER A 159 3.42 -3.71 -10.40
C SER A 159 2.39 -2.64 -10.79
N GLY A 160 1.21 -3.05 -11.27
CA GLY A 160 0.25 -2.14 -11.92
C GLY A 160 0.70 -1.63 -13.29
N ILE A 161 1.92 -1.98 -13.72
CA ILE A 161 2.50 -1.63 -15.01
C ILE A 161 2.08 -2.71 -16.02
N LYS A 162 1.30 -2.30 -17.03
CA LYS A 162 0.96 -3.19 -18.15
C LYS A 162 2.21 -3.45 -18.98
N ASP A 163 2.50 -4.72 -19.21
CA ASP A 163 3.52 -5.09 -20.19
C ASP A 163 3.07 -4.63 -21.59
N ARG A 164 4.00 -4.07 -22.36
CA ARG A 164 3.71 -3.46 -23.67
C ARG A 164 4.61 -4.10 -24.73
N LYS A 165 4.00 -4.49 -25.85
CA LYS A 165 4.72 -4.97 -27.03
C LYS A 165 5.19 -3.80 -27.90
N GLY A 166 6.21 -4.05 -28.74
CA GLY A 166 6.71 -3.08 -29.70
C GLY A 166 7.46 -1.91 -29.06
N LEU A 167 8.18 -2.18 -27.96
CA LEU A 167 9.07 -1.20 -27.36
C LEU A 167 10.28 -0.96 -28.28
N PRO A 168 10.89 0.23 -28.23
CA PRO A 168 12.18 0.47 -28.88
C PRO A 168 13.25 -0.50 -28.39
N ASP A 169 14.29 -0.68 -29.20
CA ASP A 169 15.42 -1.55 -28.86
C ASP A 169 16.02 -1.20 -27.49
N ARG A 170 16.37 -2.24 -26.73
CA ARG A 170 16.96 -2.14 -25.38
C ARG A 170 16.08 -1.42 -24.36
N GLN A 171 14.75 -1.38 -24.56
CA GLN A 171 13.80 -0.88 -23.58
C GLN A 171 12.81 -1.95 -23.17
N VAL A 172 12.56 -2.06 -21.87
CA VAL A 172 11.61 -3.01 -21.28
C VAL A 172 10.62 -2.30 -20.35
N MET A 173 9.44 -2.87 -20.14
CA MET A 173 8.48 -2.33 -19.17
C MET A 173 8.66 -2.93 -17.77
N LEU A 174 8.99 -4.22 -17.70
CA LEU A 174 9.10 -4.98 -16.47
C LEU A 174 10.50 -5.58 -16.34
N ILE A 175 11.02 -5.63 -15.11
CA ILE A 175 12.23 -6.37 -14.80
C ILE A 175 11.85 -7.83 -14.55
N ASN A 176 12.28 -8.73 -15.43
CA ASN A 176 11.95 -10.15 -15.32
C ASN A 176 13.15 -11.02 -15.71
N SER A 177 13.67 -11.78 -14.74
CA SER A 177 14.84 -12.65 -14.90
C SER A 177 14.65 -13.70 -15.99
N GLY A 178 13.46 -14.30 -16.10
CA GLY A 178 13.15 -15.28 -17.15
C GLY A 178 13.19 -14.68 -18.55
N GLN A 179 12.56 -13.52 -18.75
CA GLN A 179 12.60 -12.79 -20.02
C GLN A 179 14.04 -12.40 -20.41
N GLN A 180 14.83 -11.95 -19.44
CA GLN A 180 16.23 -11.62 -19.69
C GLN A 180 17.08 -12.86 -19.96
N ALA A 181 16.77 -14.01 -19.36
CA ALA A 181 17.46 -15.27 -19.68
C ALA A 181 17.27 -15.65 -21.15
N GLU A 182 16.05 -15.51 -21.68
CA GLU A 182 15.73 -15.74 -23.09
C GLU A 182 16.45 -14.74 -24.00
N TYR A 183 16.41 -13.44 -23.66
CA TYR A 183 17.07 -12.39 -24.43
C TYR A 183 18.60 -12.56 -24.51
N LEU A 184 19.22 -12.95 -23.39
CA LEU A 184 20.67 -13.11 -23.27
C LEU A 184 21.17 -14.47 -23.76
N GLY A 185 20.30 -15.48 -23.82
CA GLY A 185 20.72 -16.88 -24.02
C GLY A 185 21.61 -17.40 -22.89
N LYS A 186 21.45 -16.89 -21.67
CA LYS A 186 22.29 -17.20 -20.49
C LYS A 186 21.44 -17.64 -19.30
N SER A 187 22.07 -18.31 -18.34
CA SER A 187 21.45 -18.66 -17.06
C SER A 187 21.39 -17.45 -16.14
N VAL A 188 20.23 -16.80 -16.05
CA VAL A 188 19.98 -15.64 -15.18
C VAL A 188 19.39 -16.10 -13.86
N LEU A 189 19.97 -15.68 -12.73
CA LEU A 189 19.42 -15.96 -11.40
C LEU A 189 18.06 -15.28 -11.21
N GLY A 190 17.17 -15.93 -10.45
CA GLY A 190 15.84 -15.42 -10.16
C GLY A 190 15.84 -14.07 -9.45
N GLY A 191 14.99 -13.16 -9.92
CA GLY A 191 14.89 -11.80 -9.40
C GLY A 191 16.01 -10.87 -9.90
N TYR A 192 16.21 -9.76 -9.19
CA TYR A 192 17.23 -8.77 -9.50
C TYR A 192 17.80 -8.12 -8.24
N LEU A 193 19.02 -7.61 -8.36
CA LEU A 193 19.71 -6.85 -7.33
C LEU A 193 19.49 -5.35 -7.58
N GLU A 194 18.86 -4.66 -6.64
CA GLU A 194 18.73 -3.21 -6.65
C GLU A 194 19.93 -2.59 -5.94
N LEU A 195 20.82 -1.93 -6.69
CA LEU A 195 22.14 -1.50 -6.24
C LEU A 195 22.06 -0.52 -5.05
N THR A 196 22.84 -0.80 -4.00
CA THR A 196 23.05 0.11 -2.86
C THR A 196 24.52 0.41 -2.59
N ALA A 197 25.44 -0.49 -2.97
CA ALA A 197 26.87 -0.27 -2.90
C ALA A 197 27.63 -0.95 -4.07
N PRO A 198 28.79 -0.43 -4.52
CA PRO A 198 29.44 0.80 -4.05
C PRO A 198 28.58 2.04 -4.29
N VAL A 199 28.75 3.06 -3.45
CA VAL A 199 28.04 4.34 -3.64
C VAL A 199 28.43 4.87 -5.01
N PRO A 200 27.48 5.06 -5.92
CA PRO A 200 27.79 5.49 -7.27
C PRO A 200 28.46 6.88 -7.27
N ALA A 201 29.48 7.06 -8.12
CA ALA A 201 30.19 8.33 -8.25
C ALA A 201 29.34 9.38 -9.00
N ASP A 202 29.65 10.66 -8.84
CA ASP A 202 28.94 11.74 -9.53
C ASP A 202 28.79 11.46 -11.03
N GLY A 203 27.55 11.60 -11.52
CA GLY A 203 27.21 11.32 -12.92
C GLY A 203 26.87 9.87 -13.23
N SER A 204 26.75 8.98 -12.24
CA SER A 204 26.14 7.65 -12.39
C SER A 204 24.60 7.71 -12.30
N PRO A 205 23.87 6.62 -12.61
CA PRO A 205 22.46 6.51 -12.26
C PRO A 205 22.22 6.78 -10.77
N GLU A 206 21.11 7.46 -10.47
CA GLU A 206 20.70 7.81 -9.12
C GLU A 206 20.25 6.56 -8.36
N VAL A 207 20.74 6.37 -7.13
CA VAL A 207 20.35 5.22 -6.32
C VAL A 207 18.87 5.33 -5.94
N ILE A 208 18.15 4.22 -6.09
CA ILE A 208 16.74 4.13 -5.69
C ILE A 208 16.67 4.24 -4.16
N ALA A 209 15.82 5.13 -3.65
CA ALA A 209 15.66 5.30 -2.21
C ALA A 209 15.23 4.00 -1.53
N GLU A 210 15.59 3.90 -0.25
CA GLU A 210 15.11 2.83 0.59
C GLU A 210 13.58 2.89 0.75
N PRO A 211 12.88 1.74 0.73
CA PRO A 211 11.46 1.72 1.05
C PRO A 211 11.21 2.29 2.45
N ASP A 212 10.24 3.20 2.55
CA ASP A 212 9.74 3.67 3.84
C ASP A 212 9.16 2.51 4.65
N HIS A 213 9.73 2.32 5.82
CA HIS A 213 9.36 1.31 6.81
C HIS A 213 9.19 1.90 8.22
N ASP A 214 9.24 3.22 8.36
CA ASP A 214 9.00 3.90 9.64
C ASP A 214 7.55 4.37 9.76
N SER A 215 6.91 4.71 8.63
CA SER A 215 5.53 5.19 8.63
C SER A 215 4.52 4.06 8.70
N ILE A 216 3.71 4.06 9.77
CA ILE A 216 2.60 3.13 10.00
C ILE A 216 1.25 3.76 9.57
N GLY A 217 1.17 5.09 9.56
CA GLY A 217 -0.06 5.84 9.30
C GLY A 217 -1.10 5.76 10.44
N PRO A 218 -2.23 6.48 10.33
CA PRO A 218 -3.22 6.63 11.40
C PRO A 218 -4.22 5.47 11.50
N HIS A 219 -3.97 4.34 10.85
CA HIS A 219 -4.93 3.22 10.71
C HIS A 219 -5.44 2.71 12.07
N MET A 220 -4.57 2.59 13.07
CA MET A 220 -4.97 2.19 14.42
C MET A 220 -5.90 3.22 15.09
N ALA A 221 -5.59 4.51 14.97
CA ALA A 221 -6.44 5.57 15.53
C ALA A 221 -7.84 5.54 14.91
N TYR A 222 -7.94 5.30 13.59
CA TYR A 222 -9.23 5.13 12.93
C TYR A 222 -9.97 3.86 13.36
N ALA A 223 -9.27 2.75 13.59
CA ALA A 223 -9.91 1.53 14.11
C ALA A 223 -10.60 1.81 15.46
N VAL A 224 -9.88 2.44 16.38
CA VAL A 224 -10.41 2.86 17.69
C VAL A 224 -11.58 3.83 17.53
N GLN A 225 -11.46 4.83 16.64
CA GLN A 225 -12.53 5.79 16.36
C GLN A 225 -13.81 5.08 15.91
N TRP A 226 -13.72 4.08 15.01
CA TRP A 226 -14.89 3.32 14.57
C TRP A 226 -15.55 2.53 15.69
N TRP A 227 -14.78 1.93 16.58
CA TRP A 227 -15.32 1.22 17.74
C TRP A 227 -15.93 2.17 18.77
N LEU A 228 -15.36 3.36 18.97
CA LEU A 228 -15.97 4.41 19.80
C LEU A 228 -17.31 4.88 19.21
N PHE A 229 -17.42 5.05 17.90
CA PHE A 229 -18.71 5.37 17.26
C PHE A 229 -19.72 4.23 17.41
N ALA A 230 -19.29 2.97 17.24
CA ALA A 230 -20.14 1.82 17.45
C ALA A 230 -20.70 1.77 18.89
N ALA A 231 -19.91 2.18 19.89
CA ALA A 231 -20.35 2.28 21.28
C ALA A 231 -21.23 3.51 21.57
N ALA A 232 -20.98 4.65 20.92
CA ALA A 232 -21.72 5.89 21.12
C ALA A 232 -23.14 5.85 20.50
N VAL A 233 -23.33 5.12 19.40
CA VAL A 233 -24.62 5.02 18.70
C VAL A 233 -25.75 4.50 19.60
N PRO A 234 -25.61 3.39 20.37
CA PRO A 234 -26.60 2.96 21.36
C PRO A 234 -26.89 4.01 22.43
N VAL A 235 -25.87 4.73 22.90
CA VAL A 235 -26.03 5.80 23.91
C VAL A 235 -26.89 6.94 23.35
N GLY A 236 -26.59 7.39 22.13
CA GLY A 236 -27.39 8.40 21.44
C GLY A 236 -28.84 7.96 21.23
N TRP A 237 -29.06 6.70 20.82
CA TRP A 237 -30.40 6.14 20.66
C TRP A 237 -31.17 6.13 22.00
N VAL A 238 -30.55 5.72 23.11
CA VAL A 238 -31.17 5.75 24.44
C VAL A 238 -31.52 7.18 24.88
N ILE A 239 -30.64 8.14 24.63
CA ILE A 239 -30.90 9.56 24.93
C ILE A 239 -32.10 10.07 24.14
N LEU A 240 -32.18 9.76 22.84
CA LEU A 240 -33.31 10.15 21.99
C LEU A 240 -34.62 9.54 22.51
N VAL A 241 -34.64 8.23 22.83
CA VAL A 241 -35.84 7.56 23.39
C VAL A 241 -36.28 8.21 24.70
N ARG A 242 -35.34 8.54 25.59
CA ARG A 242 -35.63 9.19 26.88
C ARG A 242 -36.18 10.60 26.70
N ARG A 243 -35.64 11.35 25.75
CA ARG A 243 -36.09 12.71 25.42
C ARG A 243 -37.51 12.70 24.87
N GLU A 244 -37.78 11.85 23.87
CA GLU A 244 -39.11 11.72 23.27
C GLU A 244 -40.17 11.34 24.30
N ARG A 245 -39.85 10.39 25.20
CA ARG A 245 -40.75 10.02 26.29
C ARG A 245 -41.11 11.23 27.18
N ARG A 246 -40.11 12.02 27.57
CA ARG A 246 -40.31 13.21 28.41
C ARG A 246 -41.17 14.26 27.71
N ASP A 247 -40.91 14.48 26.42
CA ASP A 247 -41.64 15.47 25.63
C ASP A 247 -43.11 15.04 25.43
N LEU A 248 -43.38 13.74 25.23
CA LEU A 248 -44.74 13.18 25.21
C LEU A 248 -45.45 13.24 26.58
N GLU A 249 -44.74 13.03 27.68
CA GLU A 249 -45.28 13.18 29.04
C GLU A 249 -45.65 14.64 29.35
N ALA A 250 -44.78 15.59 28.99
CA ALA A 250 -45.04 17.02 29.16
C ALA A 250 -46.23 17.50 28.33
N ALA A 251 -46.34 17.06 27.07
CA ALA A 251 -47.47 17.41 26.20
C ALA A 251 -48.81 16.88 26.74
N LYS A 252 -48.81 15.66 27.34
CA LYS A 252 -50.00 15.11 27.99
C LYS A 252 -50.41 15.89 29.23
N ALA A 253 -49.44 16.32 30.04
CA ALA A 253 -49.72 17.13 31.23
C ALA A 253 -50.31 18.49 30.84
N ALA A 254 -49.71 19.19 29.88
CA ALA A 254 -50.22 20.47 29.38
C ALA A 254 -51.65 20.36 28.82
N GLY A 255 -51.94 19.32 28.00
CA GLY A 255 -53.28 19.10 27.47
C GLY A 255 -54.32 18.72 28.55
N ALA A 256 -53.90 18.06 29.63
CA ALA A 256 -54.77 17.77 30.77
C ALA A 256 -55.09 19.05 31.58
N ASP A 257 -54.11 19.93 31.76
CA ASP A 257 -54.29 21.23 32.41
C ASP A 257 -55.23 22.14 31.59
N GLU A 258 -55.07 22.18 30.27
CA GLU A 258 -55.97 22.93 29.36
C GLU A 258 -57.41 22.39 29.39
N ALA A 259 -57.59 21.07 29.35
CA ALA A 259 -58.90 20.45 29.44
C ALA A 259 -59.59 20.74 30.79
N ALA A 260 -58.84 20.66 31.90
CA ALA A 260 -59.35 20.97 33.23
C ALA A 260 -59.66 22.47 33.41
N ALA A 261 -58.97 23.37 32.69
CA ALA A 261 -59.28 24.79 32.69
C ALA A 261 -60.56 25.10 31.91
N ALA A 262 -60.76 24.47 30.74
CA ALA A 262 -61.97 24.63 29.93
C ALA A 262 -63.24 24.11 30.65
N GLU A 263 -63.12 23.06 31.46
CA GLU A 263 -64.23 22.50 32.25
C GLU A 263 -64.62 23.37 33.46
N ARG A 264 -63.73 24.29 33.89
CA ARG A 264 -63.97 25.24 35.00
C ARG A 264 -64.55 26.58 34.56
N GLU A 265 -64.66 26.83 33.26
CA GLU A 265 -65.24 28.06 32.72
C GLU A 265 -66.78 27.97 32.77
N PRO A 266 -67.49 28.72 33.64
CA PRO A 266 -68.94 28.61 33.73
C PRO A 266 -69.59 29.15 32.46
N ALA A 267 -70.63 28.46 31.97
CA ALA A 267 -71.41 28.89 30.82
C ALA A 267 -71.87 30.35 30.99
N PRO A 268 -71.76 31.21 29.96
CA PRO A 268 -72.14 32.61 30.08
C PRO A 268 -73.62 32.69 30.46
N SER A 269 -73.94 33.39 31.55
CA SER A 269 -75.31 33.63 31.97
C SER A 269 -76.03 34.44 30.89
N ALA A 270 -77.05 33.84 30.27
CA ALA A 270 -77.95 34.49 29.32
C ALA A 270 -78.85 35.52 30.01
#